data_AF-A0A1M7LD20-F1
#
_entry.id   AF-A0A1M7LD20-F1
#
_cell.length_a   1.000
_cell.length_b   1.000
_cell.length_c   1.000
_cell.angle_alpha   90.00
_cell.angle_beta   90.00
_cell.angle_gamma   90.00
#
_symmetry.space_group_name_H-M   'P 1'
#
loop_
_entity.id
_entity.type
_entity.pdbx_description
1 polymer ?
#
loop_
_entity_poly.entity_id
_entity_poly.type
_entity_poly.pdbx_seq_one_letter_code
_entity_poly.pdbx_strand_id
1 'polypeptide(L)'
;MKTILVVNSKGGAGKTTIATSLAAYFAGRGEDTGLADADRQKSSLSWLKRRDGSLPAIQRLDWSKETTAPAQELDYLIVDAPGGLRGERMKDLVGEADHVVVPVLPSVFDLDASLKFLTKLEELKRIRKGKACILVVANRVNRSASTLNSLEARLSEAGYPVLCRIADRIHYPREAEQGASIFDRREASVREIRSQWTPLLQALD
;
A
#
# COMPACT_ATOMS: atom_id res chain seq x y z
N MET A 1 -7.83 15.06 -6.31
CA MET A 1 -7.78 13.69 -5.79
C MET A 1 -6.82 12.82 -6.59
N LYS A 2 -5.75 12.35 -5.96
CA LYS A 2 -4.82 11.33 -6.42
C LYS A 2 -5.16 10.00 -5.75
N THR A 3 -5.39 8.95 -6.53
CA THR A 3 -5.81 7.63 -6.01
C THR A 3 -4.65 6.65 -6.00
N ILE A 4 -4.36 6.09 -4.83
CA ILE A 4 -3.25 5.16 -4.61
C ILE A 4 -3.83 3.81 -4.18
N LEU A 5 -3.73 2.82 -5.07
CA LEU A 5 -4.18 1.46 -4.82
C LEU A 5 -3.03 0.63 -4.22
N VAL A 6 -3.24 0.04 -3.05
CA VAL A 6 -2.31 -0.92 -2.46
C VAL A 6 -2.84 -2.33 -2.69
N VAL A 7 -2.15 -3.12 -3.52
CA VAL A 7 -2.65 -4.42 -3.99
C VAL A 7 -1.57 -5.48 -4.09
N ASN A 8 -1.94 -6.72 -3.78
CA ASN A 8 -1.14 -7.91 -4.02
C ASN A 8 -2.08 -9.13 -4.12
N SER A 9 -1.73 -10.10 -4.96
CA SER A 9 -2.47 -11.36 -5.14
C SER A 9 -2.50 -12.25 -3.90
N LYS A 10 -1.59 -12.08 -2.95
CA LYS A 10 -1.46 -12.90 -1.73
C LYS A 10 -1.96 -12.18 -0.48
N GLY A 11 -2.54 -12.95 0.43
CA GLY A 11 -2.77 -12.53 1.81
C GLY A 11 -1.45 -12.38 2.57
N GLY A 12 -1.38 -11.47 3.53
CA GLY A 12 -0.20 -11.32 4.40
C GLY A 12 0.99 -10.54 3.82
N ALA A 13 0.93 -10.05 2.58
CA ALA A 13 1.98 -9.21 1.98
C ALA A 13 2.11 -7.80 2.64
N GLY A 14 1.22 -7.44 3.56
CA GLY A 14 1.24 -6.16 4.27
C GLY A 14 0.53 -5.00 3.57
N LYS A 15 -0.45 -5.29 2.71
CA LYS A 15 -1.30 -4.29 2.02
C LYS A 15 -1.91 -3.28 2.99
N THR A 16 -2.67 -3.76 3.97
CA THR A 16 -3.29 -2.92 5.00
C THR A 16 -2.28 -2.06 5.75
N THR A 17 -1.11 -2.61 6.11
CA THR A 17 -0.05 -1.84 6.78
C THR A 17 0.47 -0.68 5.93
N ILE A 18 0.66 -0.92 4.62
CA ILE A 18 1.06 0.13 3.68
C ILE A 18 -0.07 1.14 3.48
N ALA A 19 -1.30 0.67 3.26
CA ALA A 19 -2.44 1.55 3.05
C ALA A 19 -2.67 2.50 4.25
N THR A 20 -2.69 1.97 5.49
CA THR A 20 -2.89 2.79 6.68
C THR A 20 -1.71 3.73 6.95
N SER A 21 -0.48 3.30 6.66
CA SER A 21 0.71 4.15 6.82
C SER A 21 0.73 5.30 5.81
N LEU A 22 0.39 5.05 4.55
CA LEU A 22 0.26 6.10 3.52
C LEU A 22 -0.87 7.07 3.88
N ALA A 23 -2.03 6.57 4.31
CA ALA A 23 -3.15 7.42 4.70
C ALA A 23 -2.78 8.34 5.88
N ALA A 24 -2.12 7.80 6.90
CA ALA A 24 -1.65 8.60 8.03
C ALA A 24 -0.53 9.58 7.64
N TYR A 25 0.33 9.23 6.68
CA TYR A 25 1.36 10.14 6.17
C TYR A 25 0.75 11.37 5.49
N PHE A 26 -0.17 11.19 4.53
CA PHE A 26 -0.79 12.30 3.81
C PHE A 26 -1.69 13.13 4.73
N ALA A 27 -2.50 12.49 5.59
CA ALA A 27 -3.27 13.22 6.60
C ALA A 27 -2.36 14.00 7.57
N GLY A 28 -1.22 13.43 7.97
CA GLY A 28 -0.22 14.09 8.81
C GLY A 28 0.49 15.26 8.16
N ARG A 29 0.48 15.36 6.82
CA ARG A 29 0.93 16.51 6.05
C ARG A 29 -0.13 17.61 5.91
N GLY A 30 -1.36 17.35 6.37
CA GLY A 30 -2.48 18.28 6.26
C GLY A 30 -3.30 18.13 4.97
N GLU A 31 -3.09 17.06 4.20
CA GLU A 31 -3.84 16.78 2.97
C GLU A 31 -5.19 16.14 3.30
N ASP A 32 -6.25 16.52 2.58
CA ASP A 32 -7.56 15.88 2.74
C ASP A 32 -7.50 14.43 2.25
N THR A 33 -7.44 13.49 3.20
CA THR A 33 -7.08 12.09 2.93
C THR A 33 -8.22 11.13 3.26
N GLY A 34 -8.53 10.26 2.29
CA GLY A 34 -9.46 9.15 2.47
C GLY A 34 -8.75 7.80 2.48
N LEU A 35 -9.35 6.84 3.18
CA LEU A 35 -8.95 5.43 3.18
C LEU A 35 -10.17 4.57 2.85
N ALA A 36 -10.12 3.97 1.66
CA ALA A 36 -11.10 3.03 1.16
C ALA A 36 -10.66 1.59 1.42
N ASP A 37 -11.52 0.80 2.04
CA ASP A 37 -11.29 -0.63 2.26
C ASP A 37 -12.13 -1.45 1.30
N ALA A 38 -11.46 -2.07 0.33
CA ALA A 38 -12.11 -2.95 -0.63
C ALA A 38 -12.10 -4.41 -0.17
N ASP A 39 -11.57 -4.74 1.01
CA ASP A 39 -11.60 -6.08 1.58
C ASP A 39 -12.86 -6.30 2.41
N ARG A 40 -13.47 -7.49 2.26
CA ARG A 40 -14.61 -7.91 3.09
C ARG A 40 -14.25 -8.07 4.56
N GLN A 41 -12.97 -8.30 4.86
CA GLN A 41 -12.46 -8.36 6.24
C GLN A 41 -12.41 -6.99 6.92
N LYS A 42 -12.43 -5.89 6.16
CA LYS A 42 -12.50 -4.52 6.68
C LYS A 42 -11.40 -4.18 7.70
N SER A 43 -10.19 -4.70 7.45
CA SER A 43 -9.05 -4.56 8.38
C SER A 43 -8.63 -3.10 8.54
N SER A 44 -8.56 -2.34 7.44
CA SER A 44 -8.17 -0.93 7.47
C SER A 44 -9.29 -0.04 8.06
N LEU A 45 -10.56 -0.42 7.84
CA LEU A 45 -11.70 0.24 8.49
C LEU A 45 -11.77 -0.04 9.99
N SER A 46 -11.31 -1.22 10.42
CA SER A 46 -11.22 -1.57 11.83
C SER A 46 -10.06 -0.81 12.49
N TRP A 47 -8.97 -0.57 11.76
CA TRP A 47 -7.90 0.33 12.19
C TRP A 47 -8.40 1.76 12.37
N LEU A 48 -9.15 2.32 11.41
CA LEU A 48 -9.74 3.66 11.53
C LEU A 48 -10.65 3.81 12.76
N LYS A 49 -11.43 2.77 13.10
CA LYS A 49 -12.29 2.81 14.29
C LYS A 49 -11.51 2.93 15.60
N ARG A 50 -10.23 2.51 15.62
CA ARG A 50 -9.35 2.60 16.79
C ARG A 50 -8.55 3.90 16.80
N ARG A 51 -8.52 4.64 15.68
CA ARG A 51 -7.70 5.85 15.53
C ARG A 51 -8.17 6.91 16.52
N ASP A 52 -7.24 7.41 17.32
CA ASP A 52 -7.49 8.45 18.29
C ASP A 52 -7.92 9.77 17.62
N GLY A 53 -8.90 10.47 18.20
CA GLY A 53 -9.46 11.71 17.62
C GLY A 53 -8.52 12.91 17.64
N SER A 54 -7.41 12.85 18.39
CA SER A 54 -6.36 13.88 18.35
C SER A 54 -5.40 13.73 17.16
N LEU A 55 -5.42 12.58 16.48
CA LEU A 55 -4.63 12.36 15.28
C LEU A 55 -5.32 13.00 14.06
N PRO A 56 -4.56 13.34 13.01
CA PRO A 56 -5.12 13.84 11.77
C PRO A 56 -6.23 12.94 11.23
N ALA A 57 -7.36 13.55 10.88
CA ALA A 57 -8.54 12.85 10.41
C ALA A 57 -8.28 12.16 9.07
N ILE A 58 -8.87 10.98 8.89
CA ILE A 58 -8.84 10.24 7.63
C ILE A 58 -10.28 9.84 7.33
N GLN A 59 -10.77 10.24 6.16
CA GLN A 59 -12.14 9.91 5.77
C GLN A 59 -12.27 8.40 5.50
N ARG A 60 -13.34 7.81 6.03
CA ARG A 60 -13.63 6.38 5.93
C ARG A 60 -14.49 6.09 4.70
N LEU A 61 -14.05 5.17 3.83
CA LEU A 61 -14.86 4.65 2.71
C LEU A 61 -14.95 3.12 2.75
N ASP A 62 -16.16 2.59 2.71
CA ASP A 62 -16.40 1.13 2.73
C ASP A 62 -16.64 0.62 1.32
N TRP A 63 -15.57 0.20 0.65
CA TRP A 63 -15.60 -0.34 -0.71
C TRP A 63 -15.68 -1.88 -0.73
N SER A 64 -16.03 -2.50 0.40
CA SER A 64 -16.07 -3.97 0.52
C SER A 64 -17.13 -4.61 -0.39
N LYS A 65 -18.19 -3.88 -0.72
CA LYS A 65 -19.25 -4.30 -1.66
C LYS A 65 -19.18 -3.56 -2.99
N GLU A 66 -19.22 -2.23 -2.93
CA GLU A 66 -19.28 -1.32 -4.07
C GLU A 66 -18.45 -0.06 -3.79
N THR A 67 -17.95 0.59 -4.84
CA THR A 67 -17.22 1.85 -4.70
C THR A 67 -18.19 2.99 -4.43
N THR A 68 -17.93 3.75 -3.37
CA THR A 68 -18.71 4.93 -3.00
C THR A 68 -17.87 6.20 -3.13
N ALA A 69 -18.52 7.31 -3.47
CA ALA A 69 -17.86 8.61 -3.47
C ALA A 69 -17.49 9.06 -2.05
N PRO A 70 -16.40 9.83 -1.88
CA PRO A 70 -16.08 10.45 -0.61
C PRO A 70 -17.14 11.49 -0.22
N ALA A 71 -17.33 11.71 1.09
CA ALA A 71 -18.33 12.65 1.60
C ALA A 71 -17.87 14.12 1.49
N GLN A 72 -16.57 14.33 1.30
CA GLN A 72 -15.90 15.61 1.13
C GLN A 72 -14.86 15.45 0.03
N GLU A 73 -14.43 16.55 -0.58
CA GLU A 73 -13.33 16.48 -1.54
C GLU A 73 -12.05 15.98 -0.86
N LEU A 74 -11.23 15.24 -1.62
CA LEU A 74 -9.99 14.65 -1.14
C LEU A 74 -8.83 15.02 -2.06
N ASP A 75 -7.69 15.33 -1.47
CA ASP A 75 -6.41 15.41 -2.15
C ASP A 75 -5.89 14.01 -2.47
N TYR A 76 -5.99 13.08 -1.49
CA TYR A 76 -5.50 11.71 -1.61
C TYR A 76 -6.56 10.67 -1.22
N LEU A 77 -6.68 9.62 -2.02
CA LEU A 77 -7.48 8.44 -1.70
C LEU A 77 -6.61 7.19 -1.70
N ILE A 78 -6.43 6.58 -0.54
CA ILE A 78 -5.70 5.33 -0.40
C ILE A 78 -6.69 4.16 -0.41
N VAL A 79 -6.44 3.15 -1.25
CA VAL A 79 -7.33 1.99 -1.39
C VAL A 79 -6.61 0.73 -0.92
N ASP A 80 -7.10 0.10 0.15
CA ASP A 80 -6.65 -1.23 0.61
C ASP A 80 -7.41 -2.32 -0.14
N ALA A 81 -6.71 -3.01 -1.04
CA ALA A 81 -7.32 -4.05 -1.85
C ALA A 81 -7.46 -5.39 -1.12
N PRO A 82 -8.45 -6.23 -1.46
CA PRO A 82 -8.57 -7.56 -0.89
C PRO A 82 -7.39 -8.46 -1.27
N GLY A 83 -7.10 -9.45 -0.41
CA GLY A 83 -6.26 -10.58 -0.80
C GLY A 83 -6.88 -11.36 -1.97
N GLY A 84 -6.07 -11.80 -2.93
CA GLY A 84 -6.56 -12.64 -4.04
C GLY A 84 -7.42 -11.91 -5.07
N LEU A 85 -7.30 -10.57 -5.18
CA LEU A 85 -8.00 -9.76 -6.17
C LEU A 85 -7.80 -10.29 -7.60
N ARG A 86 -8.90 -10.49 -8.34
CA ARG A 86 -8.95 -11.05 -9.71
C ARG A 86 -10.15 -10.50 -10.49
N GLY A 87 -10.12 -10.68 -11.82
CA GLY A 87 -11.26 -10.44 -12.70
C GLY A 87 -11.69 -8.97 -12.76
N GLU A 88 -12.99 -8.72 -12.91
CA GLU A 88 -13.56 -7.37 -13.05
C GLU A 88 -13.22 -6.47 -11.87
N ARG A 89 -13.28 -6.98 -10.63
CA ARG A 89 -12.96 -6.17 -9.45
C ARG A 89 -11.51 -5.66 -9.44
N MET A 90 -10.56 -6.39 -10.06
CA MET A 90 -9.20 -5.88 -10.27
C MET A 90 -9.20 -4.72 -11.26
N LYS A 91 -9.91 -4.89 -12.38
CA LYS A 91 -10.01 -3.87 -13.43
C LYS A 91 -10.64 -2.60 -12.90
N ASP A 92 -11.67 -2.71 -12.07
CA ASP A 92 -12.37 -1.57 -11.47
C ASP A 92 -11.44 -0.79 -10.55
N LEU A 93 -10.81 -1.46 -9.57
CA LEU A 93 -9.92 -0.78 -8.61
C LEU A 93 -8.68 -0.18 -9.27
N VAL A 94 -8.03 -0.90 -10.19
CA VAL A 94 -6.91 -0.34 -10.97
C VAL A 94 -7.41 0.76 -11.90
N GLY A 95 -8.65 0.64 -12.37
CA GLY A 95 -9.35 1.58 -13.23
C GLY A 95 -9.59 2.93 -12.58
N GLU A 96 -9.51 3.05 -11.25
CA GLU A 96 -9.60 4.29 -10.47
C GLU A 96 -8.24 4.86 -10.05
N ALA A 97 -7.17 4.05 -10.08
CA ALA A 97 -5.88 4.39 -9.48
C ALA A 97 -4.94 5.20 -10.39
N ASP A 98 -4.20 6.14 -9.82
CA ASP A 98 -3.07 6.84 -10.47
C ASP A 98 -1.75 6.13 -10.15
N HIS A 99 -1.65 5.53 -8.97
CA HIS A 99 -0.52 4.71 -8.57
C HIS A 99 -0.99 3.36 -8.04
N VAL A 100 -0.29 2.29 -8.41
CA VAL A 100 -0.55 0.92 -7.95
C VAL A 100 0.66 0.45 -7.17
N VAL A 101 0.58 0.49 -5.85
CA VAL A 101 1.63 0.03 -4.93
C VAL A 101 1.49 -1.46 -4.69
N VAL A 102 2.54 -2.22 -5.02
CA VAL A 102 2.58 -3.68 -4.90
C VAL A 102 3.63 -4.10 -3.88
N PRO A 103 3.24 -4.39 -2.62
CA PRO A 103 4.16 -4.96 -1.65
C PRO A 103 4.52 -6.40 -2.02
N VAL A 104 5.79 -6.75 -2.03
CA VAL A 104 6.31 -8.09 -2.32
C VAL A 104 7.11 -8.60 -1.11
N LEU A 105 6.85 -9.84 -0.69
CA LEU A 105 7.61 -10.47 0.39
C LEU A 105 8.95 -11.01 -0.14
N PRO A 106 10.05 -10.91 0.63
CA PRO A 106 11.36 -11.45 0.26
C PRO A 106 11.39 -12.98 0.44
N SER A 107 10.72 -13.68 -0.47
CA SER A 107 10.52 -15.11 -0.43
C SER A 107 10.54 -15.65 -1.85
N VAL A 108 11.33 -16.71 -2.08
CA VAL A 108 11.45 -17.36 -3.39
C VAL A 108 10.10 -17.91 -3.84
N PHE A 109 9.29 -18.43 -2.91
CA PHE A 109 7.94 -18.92 -3.20
C PHE A 109 6.97 -17.79 -3.60
N ASP A 110 7.28 -16.55 -3.23
CA ASP A 110 6.44 -15.38 -3.53
C ASP A 110 6.85 -14.65 -4.80
N LEU A 111 8.08 -14.86 -5.30
CA LEU A 111 8.58 -14.18 -6.48
C LEU A 111 7.77 -14.53 -7.74
N ASP A 112 7.60 -15.82 -8.04
CA ASP A 112 6.86 -16.25 -9.25
C ASP A 112 5.40 -15.79 -9.21
N ALA A 113 4.77 -15.84 -8.05
CA ALA A 113 3.41 -15.37 -7.85
C ALA A 113 3.30 -13.86 -8.02
N SER A 114 4.31 -13.11 -7.55
CA SER A 114 4.39 -11.65 -7.69
C SER A 114 4.62 -11.24 -9.13
N LEU A 115 5.54 -11.89 -9.86
CA LEU A 115 5.79 -11.64 -11.28
C LEU A 115 4.52 -11.89 -12.12
N LYS A 116 3.88 -13.04 -11.93
CA LYS A 116 2.60 -13.35 -12.62
C LYS A 116 1.51 -12.33 -12.31
N PHE A 117 1.50 -11.77 -11.11
CA PHE A 117 0.55 -10.74 -10.72
C PHE A 117 0.87 -9.39 -11.39
N LEU A 118 2.14 -8.99 -11.39
CA LEU A 118 2.62 -7.76 -12.01
C LEU A 118 2.36 -7.75 -13.53
N THR A 119 2.65 -8.86 -14.23
CA THR A 119 2.34 -8.99 -15.66
C THR A 119 0.86 -8.86 -15.96
N LYS A 120 -0.02 -9.42 -15.10
CA LYS A 120 -1.48 -9.24 -15.25
C LYS A 120 -1.91 -7.79 -15.03
N LEU A 121 -1.24 -7.04 -14.16
CA LEU A 121 -1.52 -5.63 -13.97
C LEU A 121 -1.15 -4.83 -15.23
N GLU A 122 -0.03 -5.14 -15.90
CA GLU A 122 0.38 -4.46 -17.14
C GLU A 122 -0.60 -4.64 -18.30
N GLU A 123 -1.33 -5.75 -18.34
CA GLU A 123 -2.39 -5.98 -19.33
C GLU A 123 -3.59 -5.03 -19.16
N LEU A 124 -3.74 -4.43 -17.97
CA LEU A 124 -4.88 -3.56 -17.66
C LEU A 124 -4.77 -2.23 -18.40
N LYS A 125 -5.89 -1.81 -19.00
CA LYS A 125 -5.98 -0.63 -19.88
C LYS A 125 -5.41 0.64 -19.24
N ARG A 126 -5.62 0.87 -17.94
CA ARG A 126 -5.16 2.09 -17.25
C ARG A 126 -3.61 2.11 -17.15
N ILE A 127 -2.99 0.98 -16.84
CA ILE A 127 -1.52 0.83 -16.78
C ILE A 127 -0.92 0.84 -18.19
N ARG A 128 -1.44 0.03 -19.12
CA ARG A 128 -0.95 -0.02 -20.52
C ARG A 128 -0.97 1.33 -21.23
N LYS A 129 -1.90 2.23 -20.86
CA LYS A 129 -2.00 3.59 -21.41
C LYS A 129 -1.15 4.62 -20.66
N GLY A 130 -0.31 4.20 -19.72
CA GLY A 130 0.51 5.09 -18.90
C GLY A 130 -0.29 6.01 -17.97
N LYS A 131 -1.56 5.68 -17.69
CA LYS A 131 -2.43 6.46 -16.79
C LYS A 131 -2.31 6.04 -15.33
N ALA A 132 -1.67 4.90 -15.07
CA ALA A 132 -1.30 4.46 -13.73
C ALA A 132 0.08 3.79 -13.79
N CYS A 133 0.92 4.03 -12.78
CA CYS A 133 2.22 3.36 -12.66
C CYS A 133 2.21 2.30 -11.56
N ILE A 134 2.98 1.22 -11.78
CA ILE A 134 3.19 0.17 -10.79
C ILE A 134 4.42 0.54 -9.96
N LEU A 135 4.28 0.57 -8.64
CA LEU A 135 5.36 0.85 -7.69
C LEU A 135 5.58 -0.39 -6.80
N VAL A 136 6.69 -1.10 -7.01
CA VAL A 136 6.99 -2.32 -6.27
C VAL A 136 7.76 -1.99 -4.99
N VAL A 137 7.32 -2.58 -3.87
CA VAL A 137 7.91 -2.37 -2.55
C VAL A 137 8.32 -3.72 -1.97
N ALA A 138 9.59 -3.92 -1.67
CA ALA A 138 10.01 -5.10 -0.90
C ALA A 138 9.59 -4.89 0.56
N ASN A 139 8.59 -5.64 1.02
CA ASN A 139 7.97 -5.45 2.32
C ASN A 139 8.30 -6.58 3.30
N ARG A 140 8.26 -6.29 4.60
CA ARG A 140 8.63 -7.21 5.68
C ARG A 140 10.03 -7.79 5.49
N VAL A 141 10.99 -6.94 5.14
CA VAL A 141 12.38 -7.34 4.96
C VAL A 141 12.98 -7.75 6.31
N ASN A 142 13.23 -9.05 6.46
CA ASN A 142 13.88 -9.68 7.62
C ASN A 142 14.92 -10.76 7.23
N ARG A 143 15.23 -10.87 5.93
CA ARG A 143 16.13 -11.88 5.36
C ARG A 143 17.53 -11.33 5.12
N SER A 144 18.47 -12.23 4.82
CA SER A 144 19.83 -11.86 4.43
C SER A 144 19.83 -10.97 3.20
N ALA A 145 20.87 -10.13 3.08
CA ALA A 145 21.07 -9.26 1.93
C ALA A 145 21.10 -10.05 0.60
N SER A 146 21.64 -11.28 0.60
CA SER A 146 21.71 -12.13 -0.59
C SER A 146 20.33 -12.49 -1.16
N THR A 147 19.40 -12.95 -0.32
CA THR A 147 18.04 -13.30 -0.76
C THR A 147 17.30 -12.08 -1.31
N LEU A 148 17.46 -10.93 -0.65
CA LEU A 148 16.84 -9.69 -1.10
C LEU A 148 17.42 -9.22 -2.44
N ASN A 149 18.75 -9.25 -2.60
CA ASN A 149 19.40 -8.86 -3.84
C ASN A 149 18.98 -9.78 -5.01
N SER A 150 18.83 -11.08 -4.77
CA SER A 150 18.32 -12.02 -5.79
C SER A 150 16.88 -11.72 -6.18
N LEU A 151 16.01 -11.40 -5.21
CA LEU A 151 14.62 -10.98 -5.49
C LEU A 151 14.61 -9.71 -6.36
N GLU A 152 15.37 -8.70 -5.96
CA GLU A 152 15.41 -7.41 -6.65
C GLU A 152 15.96 -7.52 -8.06
N ALA A 153 17.04 -8.30 -8.26
CA ALA A 153 17.58 -8.57 -9.58
C ALA A 153 16.52 -9.21 -10.49
N ARG A 154 15.82 -10.24 -9.98
CA ARG A 154 14.77 -10.95 -10.72
C ARG A 154 13.56 -10.08 -11.07
N LEU A 155 13.16 -9.19 -10.16
CA LEU A 155 12.08 -8.24 -10.40
C LEU A 155 12.51 -7.16 -11.40
N SER A 156 13.74 -6.67 -11.29
CA SER A 156 14.31 -5.68 -12.21
C SER A 156 14.47 -6.23 -13.63
N GLU A 157 14.95 -7.48 -13.79
CA GLU A 157 15.04 -8.17 -15.09
C GLU A 157 13.67 -8.28 -15.77
N ALA A 158 12.60 -8.41 -14.98
CA ALA A 158 11.23 -8.45 -15.48
C ALA A 158 10.60 -7.06 -15.69
N GLY A 159 11.35 -5.97 -15.48
CA GLY A 159 10.86 -4.59 -15.66
C GLY A 159 10.20 -3.97 -14.43
N TYR A 160 10.26 -4.60 -13.26
CA TYR A 160 9.62 -4.15 -12.02
C TYR A 160 10.64 -3.83 -10.93
N PRO A 161 11.50 -2.81 -11.07
CA PRO A 161 12.50 -2.50 -10.05
C PRO A 161 11.84 -2.20 -8.70
N VAL A 162 12.45 -2.70 -7.63
CA VAL A 162 12.00 -2.42 -6.26
C VAL A 162 12.33 -0.97 -5.92
N LEU A 163 11.31 -0.19 -5.56
CA LEU A 163 11.44 1.23 -5.26
C LEU A 163 12.02 1.46 -3.86
N CYS A 164 11.60 0.66 -2.88
CA CYS A 164 12.14 0.72 -1.53
C CYS A 164 12.01 -0.61 -0.78
N ARG A 165 12.77 -0.71 0.32
CA ARG A 165 12.85 -1.87 1.21
C ARG A 165 12.26 -1.49 2.57
N ILE A 166 11.09 -2.01 2.90
CA ILE A 166 10.43 -1.79 4.18
C ILE A 166 10.69 -3.00 5.08
N ALA A 167 11.40 -2.77 6.17
CA ALA A 167 11.82 -3.81 7.09
C ALA A 167 10.67 -4.29 7.98
N ASP A 168 10.72 -5.56 8.40
CA ASP A 168 9.78 -6.08 9.39
C ASP A 168 10.12 -5.50 10.77
N ARG A 169 9.17 -4.81 11.39
CA ARG A 169 9.39 -4.04 12.62
C ARG A 169 8.17 -4.13 13.53
N ILE A 170 8.43 -4.25 14.83
CA ILE A 170 7.39 -4.35 15.87
C ILE A 170 6.54 -3.09 16.00
N HIS A 171 7.03 -1.94 15.53
CA HIS A 171 6.27 -0.70 15.52
C HIS A 171 5.00 -0.80 14.66
N TYR A 172 5.02 -1.50 13.51
CA TYR A 172 3.83 -1.61 12.66
C TYR A 172 2.63 -2.24 13.38
N PRO A 173 2.73 -3.45 13.98
CA PRO A 173 1.61 -4.01 14.73
C PRO A 173 1.29 -3.19 15.98
N ARG A 174 2.30 -2.72 16.72
CA ARG A 174 2.10 -1.93 17.95
C ARG A 174 1.29 -0.65 17.70
N GLU A 175 1.63 0.11 16.66
CA GLU A 175 0.89 1.34 16.35
C GLU A 175 -0.52 1.04 15.83
N ALA A 176 -0.66 -0.02 15.03
CA ALA A 176 -1.95 -0.42 14.46
C ALA A 176 -2.97 -0.85 15.53
N GLU A 177 -2.53 -1.38 16.67
CA GLU A 177 -3.40 -1.69 17.82
C GLU A 177 -4.14 -0.46 18.36
N GLN A 178 -3.54 0.73 18.21
CA GLN A 178 -4.08 2.02 18.66
C GLN A 178 -4.68 2.83 17.51
N GLY A 179 -4.88 2.24 16.33
CA GLY A 179 -5.32 2.97 15.13
C GLY A 179 -4.34 4.06 14.67
N ALA A 180 -3.08 3.97 15.10
CA ALA A 180 -1.99 4.84 14.70
C ALA A 180 -1.10 4.15 13.65
N SER A 181 -0.19 4.91 13.07
CA SER A 181 0.88 4.45 12.20
C SER A 181 2.24 4.96 12.69
N ILE A 182 3.32 4.47 12.06
CA ILE A 182 4.66 5.01 12.30
C ILE A 182 4.79 6.51 11.94
N PHE A 183 3.90 7.05 11.10
CA PHE A 183 3.90 8.46 10.68
C PHE A 183 3.20 9.36 11.68
N ASP A 184 2.34 8.82 12.54
CA ASP A 184 1.72 9.54 13.64
C ASP A 184 2.71 9.74 14.82
N ARG A 185 3.87 9.08 14.79
CA ARG A 185 4.86 9.10 15.88
C ARG A 185 6.02 10.05 15.57
N ARG A 186 6.39 10.86 16.56
CA ARG A 186 7.51 11.81 16.48
C ARG A 186 8.84 11.27 17.02
N GLU A 187 8.82 10.10 17.64
CA GLU A 187 9.98 9.50 18.29
C GLU A 187 11.15 9.23 17.33
N ALA A 188 12.37 9.25 17.87
CA ALA A 188 13.58 8.92 17.12
C ALA A 188 13.61 7.44 16.71
N SER A 189 13.01 6.55 17.52
CA SER A 189 12.91 5.10 17.29
C SER A 189 12.28 4.74 15.94
N VAL A 190 11.33 5.57 15.46
CA VAL A 190 10.65 5.37 14.17
C VAL A 190 11.26 6.16 13.01
N ARG A 191 12.30 6.97 13.26
CA ARG A 191 12.92 7.82 12.23
C ARG A 191 13.55 6.97 11.12
N GLU A 192 14.35 5.98 11.50
CA GLU A 192 14.98 5.07 10.54
C GLU A 192 13.92 4.29 9.75
N ILE A 193 12.88 3.82 10.44
CA ILE A 193 11.75 3.11 9.82
C ILE A 193 11.08 3.99 8.77
N ARG A 194 10.78 5.25 9.08
CA ARG A 194 10.16 6.19 8.13
C ARG A 194 11.07 6.50 6.94
N SER A 195 12.39 6.58 7.14
CA SER A 195 13.32 6.86 6.03
C SER A 195 13.31 5.78 4.93
N GLN A 196 12.96 4.54 5.28
CA GLN A 196 12.78 3.46 4.30
C GLN A 196 11.64 3.72 3.31
N TRP A 197 10.67 4.58 3.67
CA TRP A 197 9.53 4.90 2.83
C TRP A 197 9.81 6.03 1.86
N THR A 198 10.86 6.82 2.07
CA THR A 198 11.14 8.05 1.31
C THR A 198 11.04 7.86 -0.21
N PRO A 199 11.63 6.82 -0.83
CA PRO A 199 11.49 6.64 -2.29
C PRO A 199 10.04 6.41 -2.74
N LEU A 200 9.25 5.68 -1.95
CA LEU A 200 7.83 5.48 -2.23
C LEU A 200 7.04 6.79 -2.07
N LEU A 201 7.28 7.52 -0.99
CA LEU A 201 6.57 8.78 -0.73
C LEU A 201 6.87 9.82 -1.81
N GLN A 202 8.12 9.93 -2.25
CA GLN A 202 8.52 10.82 -3.35
C GLN A 202 7.88 10.44 -4.69
N ALA A 203 7.65 9.16 -4.95
CA ALA A 203 6.98 8.70 -6.17
C ALA A 203 5.46 8.90 -6.16
N LEU A 204 4.87 9.13 -4.98
CA LEU A 204 3.44 9.32 -4.77
C LEU A 204 3.05 10.81 -4.64
N ASP A 205 4.02 11.69 -4.35
CA ASP A 205 3.85 13.15 -4.39
C ASP A 205 3.62 13.68 -5.80
#